data_AF-A0AA44Q8C0-F1
#
_entry.id   AF-A0AA44Q8C0-F1
#
_cell.length_a   1.000
_cell.length_b   1.000
_cell.length_c   1.000
_cell.angle_alpha   90.00
_cell.angle_beta   90.00
_cell.angle_gamma   90.00
#
_symmetry.space_group_name_H-M   'P 1'
#
loop_
_entity.id
_entity.type
_entity.pdbx_description
1 polymer ?
#
loop_
_entity_poly.entity_id
_entity_poly.type
_entity_poly.pdbx_seq_one_letter_code
_entity_poly.pdbx_strand_id
1 'polypeptide(L)'
;MVIKGGMYEVNPPYFFIALDSKTMCFKKNKTKKQFGFKQIERKQCGNDVQYVCYKKNEEEIHTYYFIEKQILFVNVTRYVALYLEMLGNPAQIYEMDVKIDTFSHENAIQAFQSVLKNRVEVFDQIQHLYSQQMWHDDAVIIANRESLLQLRNAIDRTLLQGEARYHSFTSDGEGYTTYIKCLGRAEEWSELELPYSNQEYYIPSEEEEKPLQCFDFYRFLYDTES
;
A
#
# COMPACT_ATOMS: atom_id res chain seq x y z
N MET A 1 13.52 -33.74 30.16
CA MET A 1 12.19 -33.22 29.74
C MET A 1 12.42 -32.37 28.51
N VAL A 2 12.07 -32.91 27.34
CA VAL A 2 12.32 -32.29 26.03
C VAL A 2 11.12 -31.39 25.74
N ILE A 3 11.32 -30.07 25.68
CA ILE A 3 10.34 -29.16 25.09
C ILE A 3 10.84 -28.87 23.68
N LYS A 4 10.30 -29.61 22.70
CA LYS A 4 10.36 -29.24 21.29
C LYS A 4 9.43 -28.04 21.11
N GLY A 5 9.98 -26.82 21.19
CA GLY A 5 9.31 -25.63 20.71
C GLY A 5 9.39 -25.62 19.19
N GLY A 6 8.33 -26.06 18.52
CA GLY A 6 8.16 -25.80 17.09
C GLY A 6 8.07 -24.29 16.91
N MET A 7 9.09 -23.68 16.31
CA MET A 7 8.96 -22.36 15.71
C MET A 7 7.98 -22.54 14.55
N TYR A 8 6.73 -22.12 14.77
CA TYR A 8 5.84 -21.86 13.64
C TYR A 8 6.53 -20.77 12.82
N GLU A 9 6.95 -21.09 11.60
CA GLU A 9 7.24 -20.07 10.59
C GLU A 9 5.93 -19.31 10.39
N VAL A 10 5.81 -18.17 11.08
CA VAL A 10 4.74 -17.23 10.80
C VAL A 10 5.12 -16.63 9.47
N ASN A 11 4.53 -17.13 8.39
CA ASN A 11 4.66 -16.48 7.09
C ASN A 11 4.30 -15.01 7.28
N PRO A 12 5.13 -14.08 6.77
CA PRO A 12 4.84 -12.67 6.90
C PRO A 12 3.44 -12.38 6.33
N PRO A 13 2.69 -11.46 6.94
CA PRO A 13 1.35 -11.13 6.48
C PRO A 13 1.38 -10.66 5.04
N TYR A 14 0.37 -11.06 4.26
CA TYR A 14 0.23 -10.63 2.89
C TYR A 14 -0.50 -9.30 2.84
N PHE A 15 0.11 -8.29 2.23
CA PHE A 15 -0.51 -7.00 2.01
C PHE A 15 -0.91 -6.87 0.55
N PHE A 16 -2.14 -6.44 0.28
CA PHE A 16 -2.68 -6.29 -1.07
C PHE A 16 -3.11 -4.85 -1.30
N ILE A 17 -2.76 -4.32 -2.46
CA ILE A 17 -3.28 -3.04 -2.96
C ILE A 17 -4.34 -3.29 -4.03
N ALA A 18 -5.33 -2.40 -4.11
CA ALA A 18 -6.36 -2.46 -5.13
C ALA A 18 -6.03 -1.53 -6.31
N LEU A 19 -6.27 -2.00 -7.53
CA LEU A 19 -6.02 -1.29 -8.78
C LEU A 19 -7.29 -1.22 -9.61
N ASP A 20 -7.55 -0.07 -10.23
CA ASP A 20 -8.61 0.08 -11.23
C ASP A 20 -8.15 -0.52 -12.56
N SER A 21 -8.73 -1.66 -12.95
CA SER A 21 -8.30 -2.36 -14.16
C SER A 21 -8.61 -1.60 -15.44
N LYS A 22 -9.53 -0.62 -15.42
CA LYS A 22 -9.86 0.21 -16.60
C LYS A 22 -8.68 1.10 -17.01
N THR A 23 -7.83 1.44 -16.06
CA THR A 23 -6.65 2.29 -16.27
C THR A 23 -5.41 1.51 -16.68
N MET A 24 -5.48 0.17 -16.62
CA MET A 24 -4.39 -0.69 -17.05
C MET A 24 -4.17 -0.54 -18.55
N CYS A 25 -2.96 -0.11 -18.93
CA CYS A 25 -2.55 -0.03 -20.32
C CYS A 25 -1.41 -1.01 -20.55
N PHE A 26 -1.73 -2.18 -21.12
CA PHE A 26 -0.68 -3.09 -21.59
C PHE A 26 0.11 -2.36 -22.68
N LYS A 27 1.30 -1.86 -22.34
CA LYS A 27 2.20 -1.19 -23.31
C LYS A 27 2.34 -2.16 -24.50
N LYS A 28 1.90 -1.72 -25.69
CA LYS A 28 1.63 -2.54 -26.88
C LYS A 28 2.79 -3.41 -27.39
N ASN A 29 3.98 -3.33 -26.81
CA ASN A 29 5.08 -4.24 -27.11
C ASN A 29 5.97 -4.39 -25.88
N LYS A 30 5.74 -5.45 -25.10
CA LYS A 30 6.77 -6.30 -24.47
C LYS A 30 6.07 -7.32 -23.56
N THR A 31 6.26 -8.58 -23.87
CA THR A 31 5.66 -9.71 -23.14
C THR A 31 6.11 -9.72 -21.68
N LYS A 32 5.34 -10.38 -20.79
CA LYS A 32 5.73 -10.69 -19.38
C LYS A 32 7.19 -11.17 -19.24
N LYS A 33 7.72 -11.81 -20.30
CA LYS A 33 9.10 -12.26 -20.47
C LYS A 33 10.14 -11.15 -20.32
N GLN A 34 9.85 -9.91 -20.74
CA GLN A 34 10.77 -8.77 -20.62
C GLN A 34 10.92 -8.31 -19.17
N PHE A 35 9.86 -8.40 -18.37
CA PHE A 35 9.87 -8.05 -16.94
C PHE A 35 10.35 -9.22 -16.05
N GLY A 36 10.51 -10.41 -16.64
CA GLY A 36 10.99 -11.61 -15.95
C GLY A 36 9.94 -12.30 -15.08
N PHE A 37 8.66 -11.94 -15.20
CA PHE A 37 7.58 -12.62 -14.49
C PHE A 37 7.12 -13.87 -15.23
N LYS A 38 7.19 -15.03 -14.57
CA LYS A 38 6.63 -16.29 -15.04
C LYS A 38 5.30 -16.54 -14.35
N GLN A 39 4.22 -16.74 -15.10
CA GLN A 39 2.97 -17.21 -14.52
C GLN A 39 3.15 -18.67 -14.08
N ILE A 40 2.89 -18.96 -12.81
CA ILE A 40 3.03 -20.31 -12.24
C ILE A 40 1.67 -20.96 -11.95
N GLU A 41 0.65 -20.16 -11.67
CA GLU A 41 -0.70 -20.65 -11.39
C GLU A 41 -1.75 -19.71 -11.97
N ARG A 42 -2.86 -20.29 -12.40
CA ARG A 42 -4.09 -19.58 -12.73
C ARG A 42 -5.26 -20.42 -12.26
N LYS A 43 -6.17 -19.82 -11.49
CA LYS A 43 -7.32 -20.50 -10.93
C LYS A 43 -8.55 -19.60 -11.04
N GLN A 44 -9.68 -20.21 -11.39
CA GLN A 44 -10.98 -19.56 -11.27
C GLN A 44 -11.53 -19.84 -9.86
N CYS A 45 -11.79 -18.79 -9.10
CA CYS A 45 -12.28 -18.85 -7.72
C CYS A 45 -13.74 -18.41 -7.69
N GLY A 46 -14.66 -19.37 -7.78
CA GLY A 46 -16.09 -19.06 -7.98
C GLY A 46 -16.36 -18.43 -9.35
N ASN A 47 -17.44 -17.66 -9.49
CA ASN A 47 -17.88 -17.15 -10.79
C ASN A 47 -17.24 -15.80 -11.19
N ASP A 48 -16.81 -15.00 -10.21
CA ASP A 48 -16.41 -13.59 -10.43
C ASP A 48 -14.92 -13.32 -10.19
N VAL A 49 -14.19 -14.26 -9.59
CA VAL A 49 -12.79 -14.01 -9.18
C VAL A 49 -11.83 -14.88 -9.97
N GLN A 50 -10.90 -14.24 -10.68
CA GLN A 50 -9.77 -14.92 -11.28
C GLN A 50 -8.51 -14.71 -10.43
N TYR A 51 -7.96 -15.79 -9.89
CA TYR A 51 -6.65 -15.80 -9.25
C TYR A 51 -5.54 -16.07 -10.29
N VAL A 52 -4.43 -15.34 -10.18
CA VAL A 52 -3.21 -15.60 -10.93
C VAL A 52 -2.01 -15.41 -10.02
N CYS A 53 -1.08 -16.35 -10.05
CA CYS A 53 0.21 -16.26 -9.38
C CYS A 53 1.33 -16.08 -10.40
N TYR A 54 2.16 -15.07 -10.17
CA TYR A 54 3.39 -14.84 -10.91
C TYR A 54 4.58 -15.09 -10.01
N LYS A 55 5.69 -15.55 -10.61
CA LYS A 55 6.96 -15.72 -9.93
C LYS A 55 8.04 -14.91 -10.64
N LYS A 56 8.87 -14.23 -9.86
CA LYS A 56 10.12 -13.63 -10.31
C LYS A 56 11.18 -14.00 -9.30
N ASN A 57 12.24 -14.67 -9.78
CA ASN A 57 13.23 -15.32 -8.92
C ASN A 57 12.55 -16.28 -7.93
N GLU A 58 12.68 -16.06 -6.63
CA GLU A 58 12.08 -16.89 -5.58
C GLU A 58 10.76 -16.34 -5.04
N GLU A 59 10.39 -15.10 -5.39
CA GLU A 59 9.23 -14.39 -4.82
C GLU A 59 7.99 -14.51 -5.71
N GLU A 60 6.83 -14.64 -5.06
CA GLU A 60 5.54 -14.85 -5.70
C GLU A 60 4.66 -13.60 -5.56
N ILE A 61 4.06 -13.17 -6.66
CA ILE A 61 3.06 -12.10 -6.69
C ILE A 61 1.69 -12.73 -6.89
N HIS A 62 0.88 -12.64 -5.84
CA HIS A 62 -0.49 -13.13 -5.83
C HIS A 62 -1.43 -12.04 -6.34
N THR A 63 -2.32 -12.37 -7.28
CA THR A 63 -3.29 -11.41 -7.80
C THR A 63 -4.69 -11.99 -7.86
N TYR A 64 -5.69 -11.17 -7.56
CA TYR A 64 -7.10 -11.52 -7.61
C TYR A 64 -7.86 -10.46 -8.39
N TYR A 65 -8.34 -10.86 -9.57
CA TYR A 65 -9.13 -10.00 -10.43
C TYR A 65 -10.62 -10.27 -10.22
N PHE A 66 -11.36 -9.26 -9.75
CA PHE A 66 -12.81 -9.26 -9.63
C PHE A 66 -13.40 -8.74 -10.94
N ILE A 67 -13.99 -9.64 -11.73
CA ILE A 67 -14.35 -9.40 -13.14
C ILE A 67 -15.48 -8.37 -13.24
N GLU A 68 -16.56 -8.55 -12.48
CA GLU A 68 -17.71 -7.66 -12.46
C GLU A 68 -17.35 -6.27 -11.93
N LYS A 69 -16.42 -6.21 -10.97
CA LYS A 69 -15.98 -4.95 -10.35
C LYS A 69 -14.88 -4.25 -11.13
N GLN A 70 -14.21 -4.95 -12.03
CA GLN A 70 -13.04 -4.45 -12.77
C GLN A 70 -11.94 -3.93 -11.83
N ILE A 71 -11.69 -4.68 -10.75
CA ILE A 71 -10.70 -4.35 -9.73
C ILE A 71 -9.72 -5.50 -9.60
N LEU A 72 -8.43 -5.17 -9.60
CA LEU A 72 -7.35 -6.12 -9.40
C LEU A 72 -6.70 -5.87 -8.05
N PHE A 73 -6.74 -6.87 -7.17
CA PHE A 73 -5.91 -6.87 -5.97
C PHE A 73 -4.55 -7.50 -6.29
N VAL A 74 -3.48 -6.82 -5.91
CA VAL A 74 -2.10 -7.25 -6.14
C VAL A 74 -1.37 -7.26 -4.81
N ASN A 75 -0.77 -8.41 -4.49
CA ASN A 75 0.06 -8.51 -3.31
C ASN A 75 1.35 -7.69 -3.47
N VAL A 76 1.64 -6.89 -2.45
CA VAL A 76 2.84 -6.07 -2.34
C VAL A 76 4.02 -6.97 -1.97
N THR A 77 5.01 -6.95 -2.84
CA THR A 77 6.26 -7.72 -2.83
C THR A 77 7.38 -6.77 -3.21
N ARG A 78 8.65 -7.17 -3.09
CA ARG A 78 9.76 -6.31 -3.56
C ARG A 78 9.69 -5.98 -5.05
N TYR A 79 8.97 -6.79 -5.82
CA TYR A 79 8.83 -6.62 -7.28
C TYR A 79 7.51 -5.94 -7.68
N VAL A 80 6.72 -5.43 -6.73
CA VAL A 80 5.42 -4.85 -7.03
C VAL A 80 5.53 -3.62 -7.94
N ALA A 81 6.50 -2.73 -7.74
CA ALA A 81 6.67 -1.54 -8.59
C ALA A 81 6.90 -1.94 -10.07
N LEU A 82 7.78 -2.93 -10.30
CA LEU A 82 8.03 -3.47 -11.63
C LEU A 82 6.79 -4.18 -12.21
N TYR A 83 6.01 -4.87 -11.36
CA TYR A 83 4.75 -5.48 -11.77
C TYR A 83 3.72 -4.43 -12.19
N LEU A 84 3.59 -3.32 -11.44
CA LEU A 84 2.72 -2.20 -11.81
C LEU A 84 3.15 -1.54 -13.12
N GLU A 85 4.46 -1.38 -13.36
CA GLU A 85 4.98 -0.87 -14.62
C GLU A 85 4.59 -1.76 -15.80
N MET A 86 4.67 -3.08 -15.62
CA MET A 86 4.23 -4.06 -16.61
C MET A 86 2.72 -3.92 -16.92
N LEU A 87 1.91 -3.52 -15.94
CA LEU A 87 0.47 -3.24 -16.11
C LEU A 87 0.19 -1.83 -16.67
N GLY A 88 1.23 -1.03 -16.92
CA GLY A 88 1.10 0.34 -17.42
C GLY A 88 0.79 1.36 -16.33
N ASN A 89 1.21 1.12 -15.09
CA ASN A 89 0.98 1.97 -13.92
C ASN A 89 -0.50 2.33 -13.72
N PRO A 90 -1.36 1.32 -13.48
CA PRO A 90 -2.77 1.57 -13.26
C PRO A 90 -3.01 2.43 -12.02
N ALA A 91 -4.11 3.17 -12.04
CA ALA A 91 -4.60 3.92 -10.89
C ALA A 91 -4.86 2.98 -9.71
N GLN A 92 -4.37 3.39 -8.53
CA GLN A 92 -4.54 2.68 -7.27
C GLN A 92 -5.82 3.15 -6.58
N ILE A 93 -6.48 2.25 -5.84
CA ILE A 93 -7.69 2.54 -5.06
C ILE A 93 -7.32 2.46 -3.58
N TYR A 94 -6.91 3.60 -3.02
CA TYR A 94 -6.23 3.72 -1.73
C TYR A 94 -7.07 3.24 -0.52
N GLU A 95 -8.39 3.27 -0.63
CA GLU A 95 -9.32 2.90 0.45
C GLU A 95 -9.48 1.37 0.59
N MET A 96 -8.93 0.61 -0.35
CA MET A 96 -9.19 -0.82 -0.49
C MET A 96 -7.96 -1.70 -0.23
N ASP A 97 -6.89 -1.15 0.33
CA ASP A 97 -5.73 -1.94 0.72
C ASP A 97 -6.09 -2.91 1.88
N VAL A 98 -5.60 -4.15 1.80
CA VAL A 98 -5.97 -5.24 2.72
C VAL A 98 -4.74 -6.02 3.17
N LYS A 99 -4.56 -6.12 4.49
CA LYS A 99 -3.65 -7.06 5.13
C LYS A 99 -4.34 -8.40 5.46
N ILE A 100 -3.65 -9.51 5.20
CA ILE A 100 -4.10 -10.88 5.44
C ILE A 100 -2.99 -11.63 6.18
N ASP A 101 -3.24 -11.97 7.45
CA ASP A 101 -2.24 -12.64 8.30
C ASP A 101 -2.12 -14.14 8.03
N THR A 102 -3.18 -14.78 7.53
CA THR A 102 -3.18 -16.21 7.20
C THR A 102 -3.72 -16.43 5.81
N PHE A 103 -2.83 -16.79 4.89
CA PHE A 103 -3.15 -16.92 3.48
C PHE A 103 -3.97 -18.18 3.18
N SER A 104 -5.21 -17.94 2.77
CA SER A 104 -6.01 -18.88 1.99
C SER A 104 -6.79 -18.08 0.95
N HIS A 105 -7.16 -18.70 -0.17
CA HIS A 105 -8.00 -18.02 -1.17
C HIS A 105 -9.33 -17.57 -0.57
N GLU A 106 -9.93 -18.38 0.31
CA GLU A 106 -11.20 -18.05 0.96
C GLU A 106 -11.06 -16.80 1.83
N ASN A 107 -10.04 -16.75 2.70
CA ASN A 107 -9.79 -15.60 3.58
C ASN A 107 -9.51 -14.34 2.76
N ALA A 108 -8.69 -14.46 1.71
CA ALA A 108 -8.35 -13.34 0.85
C ALA A 108 -9.59 -12.79 0.13
N ILE A 109 -10.36 -13.65 -0.50
CA ILE A 109 -11.58 -13.26 -1.22
C ILE A 109 -12.60 -12.64 -0.28
N GLN A 110 -12.79 -13.19 0.92
CA GLN A 110 -13.69 -12.61 1.93
C GLN A 110 -13.25 -11.21 2.35
N ALA A 111 -11.95 -11.00 2.58
CA ALA A 111 -11.41 -9.70 2.95
C ALA A 111 -11.60 -8.67 1.81
N PHE A 112 -11.31 -9.06 0.57
CA PHE A 112 -11.54 -8.22 -0.62
C PHE A 112 -13.02 -7.88 -0.82
N GLN A 113 -13.92 -8.84 -0.65
CA GLN A 113 -15.36 -8.62 -0.72
C GLN A 113 -15.85 -7.64 0.35
N SER A 114 -15.27 -7.68 1.55
CA SER A 114 -15.59 -6.74 2.62
C SER A 114 -15.27 -5.29 2.20
N VAL A 115 -14.05 -5.04 1.71
CA VAL A 115 -13.67 -3.68 1.28
C VAL A 115 -14.41 -3.24 0.01
N LEU A 116 -14.71 -4.16 -0.91
CA LEU A 116 -15.52 -3.88 -2.10
C LEU A 116 -16.95 -3.47 -1.74
N LYS A 117 -17.56 -4.13 -0.75
CA LYS A 117 -18.92 -3.83 -0.28
C LYS A 117 -19.00 -2.48 0.43
N ASN A 118 -17.96 -2.14 1.18
CA ASN A 118 -17.89 -0.92 1.97
C ASN A 118 -17.27 0.26 1.21
N ARG A 119 -16.98 0.09 -0.09
CA ARG A 119 -16.45 1.17 -0.93
C ARG A 119 -17.46 2.32 -0.98
N VAL A 120 -17.05 3.47 -0.47
CA VAL A 120 -17.78 4.73 -0.63
C VAL A 120 -17.03 5.54 -1.68
N GLU A 121 -17.69 5.87 -2.78
CA GLU A 121 -17.16 6.88 -3.69
C GLU A 121 -17.27 8.23 -3.00
N VAL A 122 -16.13 8.84 -2.73
CA VAL A 122 -16.06 10.16 -2.09
C VAL A 122 -15.43 11.11 -3.09
N PHE A 123 -16.18 12.15 -3.42
CA PHE A 123 -15.76 13.22 -4.32
C PHE A 123 -15.20 14.39 -3.50
N ASP A 124 -14.40 15.24 -4.15
CA ASP A 124 -13.94 16.52 -3.63
C ASP A 124 -13.16 16.44 -2.31
N GLN A 125 -12.26 15.46 -2.15
CA GLN A 125 -11.40 15.36 -0.97
C GLN A 125 -10.33 16.45 -0.98
N ILE A 126 -10.61 17.61 -0.40
CA ILE A 126 -9.68 18.74 -0.34
C ILE A 126 -9.05 18.82 1.04
N GLN A 127 -7.71 18.76 1.08
CA GLN A 127 -6.92 18.90 2.30
C GLN A 127 -5.55 19.53 2.03
N HIS A 128 -5.17 20.43 2.92
CA HIS A 128 -3.81 20.94 3.07
C HIS A 128 -3.20 20.42 4.37
N LEU A 129 -1.99 19.85 4.26
CA LEU A 129 -1.16 19.46 5.39
C LEU A 129 0.03 20.41 5.47
N TYR A 130 0.25 20.97 6.65
CA TYR A 130 1.38 21.83 6.97
C TYR A 130 2.15 21.18 8.12
N SER A 131 3.37 20.72 7.84
CA SER A 131 4.30 20.22 8.86
C SER A 131 4.85 21.35 9.73
N GLN A 132 5.48 20.99 10.85
CA GLN A 132 6.22 21.93 11.69
C GLN A 132 7.40 22.50 10.90
N GLN A 133 7.69 23.81 11.04
CA GLN A 133 8.90 24.36 10.41
C GLN A 133 10.14 24.07 11.25
N MET A 134 10.01 24.19 12.57
CA MET A 134 11.06 23.86 13.55
C MET A 134 10.48 23.25 14.83
N TRP A 135 11.37 22.92 15.78
CA TRP A 135 10.96 22.45 17.10
C TRP A 135 10.03 23.46 17.79
N HIS A 136 8.98 22.94 18.42
CA HIS A 136 7.92 23.71 19.10
C HIS A 136 6.96 24.52 18.19
N ASP A 137 7.05 24.42 16.86
CA ASP A 137 6.03 24.99 15.97
C ASP A 137 4.74 24.16 15.93
N ASP A 138 3.65 24.82 15.52
CA ASP A 138 2.38 24.15 15.24
C ASP A 138 2.44 23.41 13.89
N ALA A 139 1.75 22.26 13.82
CA ALA A 139 1.37 21.62 12.57
C ALA A 139 -0.12 21.85 12.33
N VAL A 140 -0.53 22.00 11.07
CA VAL A 140 -1.90 22.36 10.71
C VAL A 140 -2.47 21.42 9.66
N ILE A 141 -3.68 20.93 9.91
CA ILE A 141 -4.52 20.23 8.93
C ILE A 141 -5.73 21.10 8.63
N ILE A 142 -5.87 21.53 7.37
CA ILE A 142 -7.08 22.23 6.89
C ILE A 142 -7.72 21.34 5.84
N ALA A 143 -8.92 20.83 6.13
CA ALA A 143 -9.60 19.88 5.28
C ALA A 143 -11.11 20.09 5.29
N ASN A 144 -11.76 19.74 4.19
CA ASN A 144 -13.21 19.64 4.19
C ASN A 144 -13.68 18.37 4.92
N ARG A 145 -14.99 18.30 5.19
CA ARG A 145 -15.59 17.19 5.94
C ARG A 145 -15.24 15.82 5.35
N GLU A 146 -15.28 15.70 4.03
CA GLU A 146 -15.06 14.43 3.35
C GLU A 146 -13.59 13.97 3.47
N SER A 147 -12.63 14.88 3.31
CA SER A 147 -11.22 14.54 3.51
C SER A 147 -10.90 14.22 4.98
N LEU A 148 -11.52 14.91 5.96
CA LEU A 148 -11.38 14.57 7.39
C LEU A 148 -11.94 13.18 7.72
N LEU A 149 -13.06 12.78 7.11
CA LEU A 149 -13.60 11.44 7.29
C LEU A 149 -12.68 10.38 6.69
N GLN A 150 -12.08 10.64 5.53
CA GLN A 150 -11.12 9.73 4.91
C GLN A 150 -9.83 9.60 5.71
N LEU A 151 -9.29 10.71 6.23
CA LEU A 151 -8.16 10.70 7.16
C LEU A 151 -8.48 9.86 8.40
N ARG A 152 -9.64 10.07 9.03
CA ARG A 152 -10.07 9.25 10.18
C ARG A 152 -10.13 7.76 9.82
N ASN A 153 -10.79 7.42 8.70
CA ASN A 153 -10.89 6.03 8.27
C ASN A 153 -9.52 5.41 7.92
N ALA A 154 -8.59 6.22 7.40
CA ALA A 154 -7.22 5.79 7.15
C ALA A 154 -6.48 5.50 8.47
N ILE A 155 -6.61 6.37 9.48
CA ILE A 155 -6.08 6.14 10.83
C ILE A 155 -6.67 4.86 11.43
N ASP A 156 -7.98 4.65 11.34
CA ASP A 156 -8.64 3.44 11.84
C ASP A 156 -8.09 2.17 11.15
N ARG A 157 -7.83 2.23 9.83
CA ARG A 157 -7.18 1.13 9.09
C ARG A 157 -5.74 0.91 9.54
N THR A 158 -4.96 1.98 9.74
CA THR A 158 -3.59 1.88 10.24
C THR A 158 -3.55 1.22 11.62
N LEU A 159 -4.47 1.56 12.52
CA LEU A 159 -4.54 0.95 13.85
C LEU A 159 -4.83 -0.56 13.80
N LEU A 160 -5.53 -1.03 12.76
CA LEU A 160 -5.82 -2.45 12.56
C LEU A 160 -4.71 -3.21 11.82
N GLN A 161 -4.10 -2.58 10.81
CA GLN A 161 -3.20 -3.25 9.86
C GLN A 161 -1.71 -2.94 10.11
N GLY A 162 -1.41 -1.91 10.88
CA GLY A 162 -0.09 -1.34 11.11
C GLY A 162 0.23 -0.18 10.15
N GLU A 163 -0.26 -0.26 8.91
CA GLU A 163 -0.05 0.74 7.85
C GLU A 163 -1.31 0.96 7.04
N ALA A 164 -1.52 2.19 6.60
CA ALA A 164 -2.51 2.53 5.59
C ALA A 164 -2.08 3.79 4.84
N ARG A 165 -2.84 4.12 3.80
CA ARG A 165 -2.72 5.38 3.08
C ARG A 165 -4.07 5.85 2.60
N TYR A 166 -4.15 7.13 2.27
CA TYR A 166 -5.29 7.70 1.55
C TYR A 166 -4.83 8.83 0.65
N HIS A 167 -5.65 9.15 -0.34
CA HIS A 167 -5.39 10.19 -1.31
C HIS A 167 -6.19 11.45 -0.95
N SER A 168 -5.65 12.61 -1.27
CA SER A 168 -6.35 13.89 -1.14
C SER A 168 -5.78 14.89 -2.12
N PHE A 169 -6.54 15.94 -2.39
CA PHE A 169 -6.15 17.02 -3.29
C PHE A 169 -5.94 18.31 -2.51
N THR A 170 -4.95 19.09 -2.93
CA THR A 170 -4.86 20.50 -2.53
C THR A 170 -5.90 21.34 -3.29
N SER A 171 -6.19 22.54 -2.81
CA SER A 171 -7.18 23.44 -3.43
C SER A 171 -6.86 23.86 -4.87
N ASP A 172 -5.62 23.69 -5.33
CA ASP A 172 -5.20 23.90 -6.72
C ASP A 172 -5.46 22.67 -7.62
N GLY A 173 -5.96 21.57 -7.05
CA GLY A 173 -6.29 20.34 -7.76
C GLY A 173 -5.15 19.33 -7.85
N GLU A 174 -3.97 19.61 -7.27
CA GLU A 174 -2.86 18.66 -7.25
C GLU A 174 -3.11 17.57 -6.19
N GLY A 175 -2.99 16.31 -6.61
CA GLY A 175 -3.23 15.15 -5.76
C GLY A 175 -1.97 14.68 -5.04
N TYR A 176 -2.09 14.28 -3.78
CA TYR A 176 -1.01 13.63 -3.03
C TYR A 176 -1.53 12.47 -2.20
N THR A 177 -0.62 11.55 -1.87
CA THR A 177 -0.93 10.39 -1.03
C THR A 177 -0.35 10.64 0.35
N THR A 178 -1.18 10.54 1.38
CA THR A 178 -0.74 10.55 2.78
C THR A 178 -0.55 9.11 3.23
N TYR A 179 0.66 8.79 3.66
CA TYR A 179 1.04 7.50 4.23
C TYR A 179 0.99 7.56 5.75
N ILE A 180 0.46 6.53 6.39
CA ILE A 180 0.28 6.47 7.85
C ILE A 180 0.77 5.12 8.36
N LYS A 181 1.80 5.14 9.22
CA LYS A 181 2.32 3.96 9.94
C LYS A 181 2.06 4.11 11.43
N CYS A 182 1.64 3.03 12.09
CA CYS A 182 1.57 2.93 13.53
C CYS A 182 2.84 2.24 14.04
N LEU A 183 3.80 3.06 14.51
CA LEU A 183 4.99 2.58 15.19
C LEU A 183 4.69 2.24 16.64
N GLY A 184 5.35 1.21 17.16
CA GLY A 184 5.20 0.72 18.51
C GLY A 184 6.12 1.44 19.49
N ARG A 185 7.34 0.94 19.64
CA ARG A 185 8.23 1.32 20.74
C ARG A 185 9.05 2.56 20.41
N ALA A 186 9.52 3.26 21.45
CA ALA A 186 10.30 4.49 21.32
C ALA A 186 11.62 4.31 20.52
N GLU A 187 12.21 3.11 20.53
CA GLU A 187 13.42 2.82 19.75
C GLU A 187 13.16 2.84 18.24
N GLU A 188 11.93 2.57 17.81
CA GLU A 188 11.52 2.69 16.39
C GLU A 188 11.49 4.15 15.93
N TRP A 189 11.57 5.13 16.85
CA TRP A 189 11.53 6.56 16.55
C TRP A 189 12.91 7.21 16.49
N SER A 190 13.94 6.61 17.09
CA SER A 190 15.24 7.27 17.27
C SER A 190 16.08 7.39 16.01
N GLU A 191 15.75 6.60 14.98
CA GLU A 191 16.47 6.59 13.69
C GLU A 191 15.72 7.37 12.61
N LEU A 192 14.46 7.78 12.84
CA LEU A 192 13.63 8.48 11.86
C LEU A 192 14.01 9.96 11.75
N GLU A 193 14.07 10.47 10.51
CA GLU A 193 14.18 11.90 10.24
C GLU A 193 13.08 12.69 10.97
N LEU A 194 13.46 13.83 11.57
CA LEU A 194 12.52 14.72 12.23
C LEU A 194 11.59 15.40 11.21
N PRO A 195 10.33 15.71 11.56
CA PRO A 195 9.32 16.20 10.62
C PRO A 195 9.45 17.70 10.28
N TYR A 196 10.63 18.30 10.52
CA TYR A 196 10.85 19.74 10.36
C TYR A 196 11.11 20.09 8.89
N SER A 197 10.29 20.99 8.33
CA SER A 197 10.38 21.34 6.91
C SER A 197 11.36 22.46 6.59
N ASN A 198 11.83 23.23 7.58
CA ASN A 198 12.75 24.34 7.33
C ASN A 198 14.22 23.90 7.49
N GLN A 199 14.91 23.87 6.35
CA GLN A 199 16.32 23.47 6.24
C GLN A 199 17.32 24.39 6.94
N GLU A 200 16.90 25.59 7.35
CA GLU A 200 17.73 26.46 8.21
C GLU A 200 17.84 25.91 9.63
N TYR A 201 16.79 25.24 10.12
CA TYR A 201 16.72 24.73 11.49
C TYR A 201 17.08 23.24 11.59
N TYR A 202 16.85 22.48 10.53
CA TYR A 202 17.13 21.04 10.51
C TYR A 202 17.46 20.58 9.09
N ILE A 203 18.62 19.94 8.95
CA ILE A 203 19.03 19.26 7.72
C ILE A 203 19.18 17.79 8.10
N PRO A 204 18.34 16.88 7.55
CA PRO A 204 18.50 15.46 7.75
C PRO A 204 19.91 15.00 7.38
N SER A 205 20.51 14.19 8.25
CA SER A 205 21.77 13.50 7.97
C SER A 205 21.54 12.29 7.06
N GLU A 206 22.58 11.83 6.38
CA GLU A 206 22.50 10.60 5.58
C GLU A 206 22.33 9.33 6.44
N GLU A 207 22.56 9.43 7.74
CA GLU A 207 22.43 8.34 8.70
C GLU A 207 20.99 8.17 9.22
N GLU A 208 20.13 9.19 9.04
CA GLU A 208 18.73 9.14 9.44
C GLU A 208 17.88 8.38 8.40
N GLU A 209 16.93 7.59 8.90
CA GLU A 209 15.98 6.83 8.10
C GLU A 209 14.88 7.76 7.57
N LYS A 210 14.69 7.72 6.25
CA LYS A 210 13.64 8.50 5.60
C LYS A 210 12.25 7.99 5.98
N PRO A 211 11.24 8.87 6.12
CA PRO A 211 9.89 8.45 6.55
C PRO A 211 9.24 7.36 5.69
N LEU A 212 9.53 7.28 4.38
CA LEU A 212 8.97 6.22 3.53
C LEU A 212 9.68 4.88 3.67
N GLN A 213 10.92 4.85 4.17
CA GLN A 213 11.70 3.62 4.34
C GLN A 213 11.23 2.79 5.53
N CYS A 214 10.63 3.44 6.53
CA CYS A 214 10.12 2.75 7.71
C CYS A 214 8.85 1.92 7.44
N PHE A 215 8.23 2.02 6.26
CA PHE A 215 7.05 1.25 5.89
C PHE A 215 7.41 -0.19 5.50
N ASP A 216 6.71 -1.18 6.04
CA ASP A 216 6.93 -2.61 5.80
C ASP A 216 6.50 -2.99 4.38
N PHE A 217 5.38 -2.43 3.91
CA PHE A 217 4.80 -2.76 2.62
C PHE A 217 4.97 -1.63 1.60
N TYR A 218 4.58 -0.41 1.97
CA TYR A 218 4.49 0.68 0.99
C TYR A 218 5.85 1.13 0.44
N ARG A 219 6.96 0.89 1.14
CA ARG A 219 8.32 1.17 0.62
C ARG A 219 8.57 0.50 -0.73
N PHE A 220 8.05 -0.72 -0.94
CA PHE A 220 8.24 -1.48 -2.18
C PHE A 220 7.49 -0.92 -3.39
N LEU A 221 6.59 0.05 -3.20
CA LEU A 221 5.96 0.75 -4.32
C LEU A 221 6.90 1.77 -4.97
N TYR A 222 7.98 2.14 -4.27
CA TYR A 222 8.91 3.20 -4.67
C TYR A 222 10.35 2.73 -4.78
N ASP A 223 10.71 1.67 -4.05
CA ASP A 223 11.98 1.00 -4.21
C ASP A 223 11.96 0.16 -5.50
N THR A 224 12.42 0.76 -6.59
CA THR A 224 12.80 -0.01 -7.77
C THR A 224 14.18 -0.61 -7.51
N GLU A 225 14.25 -1.84 -6.97
CA GLU A 225 15.47 -2.64 -7.12
C GLU A 225 15.85 -2.64 -8.62
N SER A 226 17.04 -2.08 -8.91
CA SER A 226 17.66 -2.01 -10.23
C SER A 226 18.25 -3.35 -10.63
#